data_AF-A0A9W8R849-F1
#
_entry.id   AF-A0A9W8R849-F1
#
_cell.length_a   1.000
_cell.length_b   1.000
_cell.length_c   1.000
_cell.angle_alpha   90.00
_cell.angle_beta   90.00
_cell.angle_gamma   90.00
#
_symmetry.space_group_name_H-M   'P 1'
#
loop_
_entity.id
_entity.type
_entity.pdbx_description
1 polymer ?
#
loop_
_entity_poly.entity_id
_entity_poly.type
_entity_poly.pdbx_seq_one_letter_code
_entity_poly.pdbx_strand_id
1 'polypeptide(L)'
;MTTEDDEFLKQYNSKPPAAGLLSEDDFERIMEVFEDTAAEQTPFASVDNTVAAYDMMVPALNHLGSPVLMHHAKPVYEYWKSRRLEAGNKPLHPTLKFETHQETDDADPFVCFRRREARQTRKTRARDNKIAETLKKLRRELEDGRQLVLMAYEREMLKRELLTMDRAVFEERARLKGIKLRLGIKGEDEDLVNQKPQKRKPVDAPVVQRPPGVHLRQPVRSDGRTLDADLVQLADKLAEKDNELRLDIEMKVQNHRKWNQNHIDLTRDPLSPVKDQGMELKFRPAKTQYLMTPPASNSSEMDVDEDAPDAMQLDKREPPVFQFSAGSSEPPRNNHPAFRRRIGRLNRLWIDRRGMVTPPREMSDEQSDRWKYDSDSDDDEPPVYEVDPFDTRALKFRATIPLNPYMFRPRPAVPPEAVAAAQAQAAAQAGNRGLPSAAAVAAHAHAQAHAQAAAQAHLAAQAQAKAAAAAQVQAAAQAQAQAQAAAS
;
A
#
# COMPACT_ATOMS: atom_id res chain seq x y z
N MET A 1 23.00 25.63 3.39
CA MET A 1 23.89 26.77 3.66
C MET A 1 23.52 27.96 2.77
N THR A 2 23.50 29.19 3.29
CA THR A 2 23.33 30.45 2.55
C THR A 2 24.69 31.14 2.33
N THR A 3 24.74 32.17 1.48
CA THR A 3 26.00 32.93 1.25
C THR A 3 26.60 33.53 2.54
N GLU A 4 25.74 33.93 3.48
CA GLU A 4 26.17 34.45 4.77
C GLU A 4 26.71 33.33 5.69
N ASP A 5 26.15 32.12 5.58
CA ASP A 5 26.64 30.95 6.30
C ASP A 5 28.03 30.53 5.76
N ASP A 6 28.22 30.58 4.43
CA ASP A 6 29.52 30.31 3.78
C ASP A 6 30.61 31.28 4.25
N GLU A 7 30.27 32.57 4.32
CA GLU A 7 31.19 33.60 4.79
C GLU A 7 31.56 33.40 6.26
N PHE A 8 30.58 33.08 7.11
CA PHE A 8 30.82 32.72 8.50
C PHE A 8 31.73 31.50 8.60
N LEU A 9 31.45 30.43 7.86
CA LEU A 9 32.22 29.19 7.92
C LEU A 9 33.66 29.41 7.46
N LYS A 10 33.88 30.18 6.39
CA LYS A 10 35.23 30.57 5.92
C LYS A 10 35.97 31.40 6.96
N GLN A 11 35.32 32.36 7.58
CA GLN A 11 35.92 33.18 8.63
C GLN A 11 36.25 32.37 9.88
N TYR A 12 35.34 31.48 10.29
CA TYR A 12 35.53 30.59 11.43
C TYR A 12 36.70 29.62 11.19
N ASN A 13 36.76 29.00 10.01
CA ASN A 13 37.83 28.09 9.63
C ASN A 13 39.18 28.78 9.35
N SER A 14 39.20 30.10 9.09
CA SER A 14 40.46 30.86 8.96
C SER A 14 41.30 30.86 10.24
N LYS A 15 40.67 30.63 11.40
CA LYS A 15 41.31 30.47 12.71
C LYS A 15 40.92 29.11 13.27
N PRO A 16 41.53 28.01 12.79
CA PRO A 16 41.09 26.67 13.11
C PRO A 16 41.10 26.45 14.64
N PRO A 17 39.96 26.05 15.23
CA PRO A 17 39.91 25.60 16.61
C PRO A 17 40.85 24.40 16.83
N ALA A 18 41.21 24.13 18.09
CA ALA A 18 42.02 22.97 18.45
C ALA A 18 41.40 21.62 18.04
N ALA A 19 40.09 21.59 17.74
CA ALA A 19 39.35 20.42 17.28
C ALA A 19 39.44 20.15 15.77
N GLY A 20 40.06 21.04 14.98
CA GLY A 20 40.17 20.92 13.53
C GLY A 20 39.28 21.90 12.77
N LEU A 21 39.23 21.75 11.44
CA LEU A 21 38.36 22.53 10.57
C LEU A 21 36.93 21.97 10.62
N LEU A 22 35.94 22.85 10.57
CA LEU A 22 34.52 22.47 10.48
C LEU A 22 34.14 22.28 9.01
N SER A 23 33.65 21.09 8.65
CA SER A 23 33.14 20.83 7.29
C SER A 23 31.76 21.46 7.08
N GLU A 24 31.37 21.66 5.82
CA GLU A 24 30.05 22.18 5.47
C GLU A 24 28.93 21.24 5.97
N ASP A 25 29.06 19.92 5.73
CA ASP A 25 28.11 18.91 6.19
C ASP A 25 27.94 18.92 7.73
N ASP A 26 29.06 19.05 8.45
CA ASP A 26 29.06 19.09 9.91
C ASP A 26 28.42 20.38 10.45
N PHE A 27 28.65 21.51 9.78
CA PHE A 27 27.98 22.77 10.09
C PHE A 27 26.47 22.67 9.88
N GLU A 28 26.03 22.15 8.72
CA GLU A 28 24.61 21.98 8.41
C GLU A 28 23.92 21.05 9.40
N ARG A 29 24.59 19.96 9.80
CA ARG A 29 24.06 19.02 10.79
C ARG A 29 23.88 19.64 12.18
N ILE A 30 24.78 20.54 12.59
CA ILE A 30 24.62 21.31 13.83
C ILE A 30 23.45 22.29 13.70
N MET A 31 23.35 23.00 12.57
CA MET A 31 22.27 23.96 12.31
C MET A 31 20.88 23.30 12.28
N GLU A 32 20.78 22.11 11.68
CA GLU A 32 19.55 21.30 11.66
C GLU A 32 19.09 20.98 13.08
N VAL A 33 19.99 20.53 13.95
CA VAL A 33 19.67 20.26 15.36
C VAL A 33 19.17 21.52 16.07
N PHE A 34 19.75 22.69 15.79
CA PHE A 34 19.30 23.94 16.39
C PHE A 34 17.91 24.36 15.90
N GLU A 35 17.64 24.27 14.61
CA GLU A 35 16.32 24.57 14.04
C GLU A 35 15.25 23.61 14.58
N ASP A 36 15.51 22.31 14.60
CA ASP A 36 14.57 21.29 15.08
C ASP A 36 14.28 21.47 16.58
N THR A 37 15.33 21.65 17.39
CA THR A 37 15.16 21.86 18.84
C THR A 37 14.40 23.16 19.11
N ALA A 38 14.68 24.25 18.37
CA ALA A 38 13.98 25.50 18.54
C ALA A 38 12.50 25.40 18.12
N ALA A 39 12.20 24.65 17.06
CA ALA A 39 10.82 24.40 16.62
C ALA A 39 10.01 23.60 17.65
N GLU A 40 10.63 22.64 18.33
CA GLU A 40 9.98 21.82 19.35
C GLU A 40 9.84 22.57 20.70
N GLN A 41 10.92 23.19 21.17
CA GLN A 41 10.98 23.79 22.51
C GLN A 41 10.36 25.19 22.56
N THR A 42 10.45 25.96 21.47
CA THR A 42 9.98 27.35 21.40
C THR A 42 9.07 27.56 20.18
N PRO A 43 7.93 26.86 20.07
CA PRO A 43 7.06 26.92 18.89
C PRO A 43 6.44 28.30 18.64
N PHE A 44 6.32 29.13 19.68
CA PHE A 44 5.76 30.49 19.60
C PHE A 44 6.81 31.60 19.64
N ALA A 45 8.09 31.27 19.41
CA ALA A 45 9.22 32.20 19.48
C ALA A 45 9.03 33.48 18.65
N SER A 46 8.32 33.40 17.52
CA SER A 46 8.04 34.55 16.65
C SER A 46 7.04 35.55 17.25
N VAL A 47 6.31 35.19 18.30
CA VAL A 47 5.31 36.03 18.98
C VAL A 47 5.87 36.63 20.26
N ASP A 48 6.56 35.83 21.07
CA ASP A 48 7.06 36.21 22.40
C ASP A 48 8.56 36.57 22.41
N ASN A 49 9.25 36.37 21.29
CA ASN A 49 10.71 36.54 21.14
C ASN A 49 11.55 35.66 22.06
N THR A 50 11.01 34.51 22.51
CA THR A 50 11.75 33.54 23.30
C THR A 50 12.81 32.84 22.45
N VAL A 51 14.07 32.90 22.87
CA VAL A 51 15.18 32.19 22.22
C VAL A 51 15.48 30.90 22.99
N ALA A 52 15.53 29.78 22.28
CA ALA A 52 15.95 28.51 22.85
C ALA A 52 17.40 28.58 23.35
N ALA A 53 17.62 28.28 24.63
CA ALA A 53 18.94 28.30 25.25
C ALA A 53 19.82 27.14 24.76
N TYR A 54 21.14 27.36 24.66
CA TYR A 54 22.10 26.35 24.22
C TYR A 54 22.00 25.04 25.01
N ASP A 55 21.80 25.13 26.33
CA ASP A 55 21.70 23.95 27.21
C ASP A 55 20.54 23.00 26.82
N MET A 56 19.48 23.54 26.21
CA MET A 56 18.36 22.73 25.70
C MET A 56 18.71 21.97 24.43
N MET A 57 19.74 22.40 23.69
CA MET A 57 20.19 21.79 22.43
C MET A 57 21.28 20.74 22.64
N VAL A 58 22.03 20.83 23.74
CA VAL A 58 23.11 19.89 24.09
C VAL A 58 22.66 18.41 24.05
N PRO A 59 21.46 18.02 24.54
CA PRO A 59 21.01 16.64 24.42
C PRO A 59 20.90 16.18 22.97
N ALA A 60 20.31 16.99 22.08
CA ALA A 60 20.15 16.64 20.67
C ALA A 60 21.51 16.60 19.93
N LEU A 61 22.42 17.53 20.24
CA LEU A 61 23.79 17.51 19.71
C LEU A 61 24.57 16.25 20.11
N ASN A 62 24.40 15.77 21.34
CA ASN A 62 25.05 14.54 21.78
C ASN A 62 24.56 13.30 21.01
N HIS A 63 23.32 13.30 20.49
CA HIS A 63 22.80 12.22 19.65
C HIS A 63 23.45 12.17 18.26
N LEU A 64 24.11 13.25 17.82
CA LEU A 64 24.89 13.23 16.57
C LEU A 64 26.12 12.29 16.67
N GLY A 65 26.55 11.94 17.88
CA GLY A 65 27.57 10.93 18.12
C GLY A 65 29.00 11.34 17.75
N SER A 66 29.24 12.61 17.40
CA SER A 66 30.57 13.14 17.07
C SER A 66 31.05 14.11 18.15
N PRO A 67 32.07 13.75 18.95
CA PRO A 67 32.63 14.63 19.97
C PRO A 67 33.33 15.86 19.36
N VAL A 68 33.75 15.79 18.09
CA VAL A 68 34.36 16.91 17.37
C VAL A 68 33.33 18.03 17.17
N LEU A 69 32.09 17.69 16.82
CA LEU A 69 31.00 18.66 16.62
C LEU A 69 30.72 19.49 17.87
N MET A 70 30.83 18.88 19.05
CA MET A 70 30.59 19.56 20.33
C MET A 70 31.57 20.72 20.57
N HIS A 71 32.78 20.66 20.02
CA HIS A 71 33.76 21.75 20.14
C HIS A 71 33.39 22.96 19.26
N HIS A 72 32.63 22.73 18.18
CA HIS A 72 32.19 23.75 17.24
C HIS A 72 30.77 24.27 17.54
N ALA A 73 29.96 23.47 18.24
CA ALA A 73 28.55 23.74 18.47
C ALA A 73 28.27 25.08 19.18
N LYS A 74 29.08 25.46 20.17
CA LYS A 74 28.86 26.73 20.90
C LYS A 74 29.09 27.98 20.03
N PRO A 75 30.21 28.11 19.30
CA PRO A 75 30.36 29.19 18.32
C PRO A 75 29.26 29.22 17.24
N VAL A 76 28.87 28.05 16.71
CA VAL A 76 27.80 27.96 15.70
C VAL A 76 26.45 28.37 16.30
N TYR A 77 26.19 28.06 17.56
CA TYR A 77 24.97 28.50 18.26
C TYR A 77 24.86 30.02 18.36
N GLU A 78 25.94 30.73 18.69
CA GLU A 78 25.91 32.20 18.77
C GLU A 78 25.62 32.81 17.40
N TYR A 79 26.19 32.23 16.33
CA TYR A 79 25.88 32.62 14.96
C TYR A 79 24.41 32.37 14.61
N TRP A 80 23.94 31.13 14.79
CA TRP A 80 22.55 30.73 14.54
C TRP A 80 21.56 31.62 15.31
N LYS A 81 21.85 31.92 16.58
CA LYS A 81 21.03 32.76 17.44
C LYS A 81 20.94 34.19 16.91
N SER A 82 22.04 34.77 16.43
CA SER A 82 22.02 36.11 15.80
C SER A 82 21.11 36.10 14.57
N ARG A 83 21.29 35.10 13.69
CA ARG A 83 20.47 34.93 12.48
C ARG A 83 18.98 34.79 12.81
N ARG A 84 18.64 34.02 13.85
CA ARG A 84 17.25 33.86 14.30
C ARG A 84 16.65 35.15 14.82
N LEU A 85 17.41 35.93 15.59
CA LEU A 85 16.96 37.21 16.09
C LEU A 85 16.74 38.23 14.95
N GLU A 86 17.66 38.28 13.97
CA GLU A 86 17.52 39.10 12.76
C GLU A 86 16.28 38.72 11.93
N ALA A 87 15.97 37.42 11.86
CA ALA A 87 14.76 36.91 11.22
C ALA A 87 13.46 37.10 12.04
N GLY A 88 13.53 37.78 13.20
CA GLY A 88 12.38 37.96 14.10
C GLY A 88 11.88 36.65 14.70
N ASN A 89 12.81 35.75 15.04
CA ASN A 89 12.57 34.41 15.59
C ASN A 89 11.72 33.49 14.71
N LYS A 90 11.66 33.77 13.40
CA LYS A 90 11.09 32.89 12.39
C LYS A 90 12.12 31.86 11.92
N PRO A 91 11.68 30.74 11.30
CA PRO A 91 12.59 29.83 10.62
C PRO A 91 13.54 30.57 9.67
N LEU A 92 14.82 30.21 9.70
CA LEU A 92 15.84 30.83 8.84
C LEU A 92 15.57 30.54 7.36
N HIS A 93 15.12 29.33 7.06
CA HIS A 93 14.71 28.97 5.72
C HIS A 93 13.35 29.58 5.38
N PRO A 94 13.21 30.17 4.18
CA PRO A 94 11.91 30.59 3.67
C PRO A 94 10.93 29.41 3.68
N THR A 95 9.84 29.54 4.44
CA THR A 95 8.80 28.52 4.52
C THR A 95 7.57 28.93 3.73
N LEU A 96 6.85 27.93 3.24
CA LEU A 96 5.53 28.13 2.65
C LEU A 96 4.57 28.69 3.70
N LYS A 97 3.77 29.69 3.33
CA LYS A 97 2.74 30.20 4.22
C LYS A 97 1.57 29.22 4.27
N PHE A 98 1.43 28.53 5.39
CA PHE A 98 0.28 27.69 5.69
C PHE A 98 -0.84 28.51 6.32
N GLU A 99 -2.08 28.01 6.18
CA GLU A 99 -3.25 28.62 6.78
C GLU A 99 -3.22 28.53 8.31
N THR A 100 -3.28 29.68 8.97
CA THR A 100 -3.33 29.82 10.44
C THR A 100 -4.74 30.17 10.91
N HIS A 101 -5.46 31.01 10.14
CA HIS A 101 -6.83 31.41 10.46
C HIS A 101 -7.72 31.47 9.22
N GLN A 102 -8.81 30.71 9.23
CA GLN A 102 -9.66 30.52 8.04
C GLN A 102 -10.26 31.82 7.48
N GLU A 103 -10.64 32.76 8.34
CA GLU A 103 -11.28 34.01 7.93
C GLU A 103 -10.25 35.07 7.48
N THR A 104 -9.07 35.10 8.10
CA THR A 104 -8.03 36.11 7.83
C THR A 104 -7.18 35.76 6.61
N ASP A 105 -6.94 34.46 6.41
CA ASP A 105 -6.05 33.95 5.36
C ASP A 105 -6.81 33.65 4.05
N ASP A 106 -8.13 33.92 3.98
CA ASP A 106 -8.93 33.58 2.79
C ASP A 106 -8.53 34.40 1.55
N ALA A 107 -8.20 35.68 1.77
CA ALA A 107 -7.84 36.63 0.71
C ALA A 107 -6.33 36.68 0.40
N ASP A 108 -5.48 35.98 1.15
CA ASP A 108 -4.02 36.03 0.94
C ASP A 108 -3.58 35.03 -0.14
N PRO A 109 -3.01 35.51 -1.28
CA PRO A 109 -2.58 34.65 -2.39
C PRO A 109 -1.38 33.76 -2.06
N PHE A 110 -0.62 34.04 -1.00
CA PHE A 110 0.54 33.23 -0.60
C PHE A 110 0.16 32.06 0.29
N VAL A 111 -1.09 31.95 0.74
CA VAL A 111 -1.56 30.85 1.60
C VAL A 111 -1.83 29.61 0.76
N CYS A 112 -1.08 28.54 1.03
CA CYS A 112 -1.10 27.30 0.27
C CYS A 112 -1.39 26.08 1.14
N PHE A 113 -1.72 24.95 0.50
CA PHE A 113 -1.94 23.65 1.16
C PHE A 113 -2.95 23.65 2.32
N ARG A 114 -4.09 24.34 2.15
CA ARG A 114 -5.17 24.41 3.15
C ARG A 114 -5.68 23.02 3.53
N ARG A 115 -5.81 22.76 4.83
CA ARG A 115 -6.29 21.47 5.35
C ARG A 115 -7.80 21.51 5.52
N ARG A 116 -8.52 20.77 4.66
CA ARG A 116 -10.00 20.62 4.69
C ARG A 116 -10.40 19.15 4.77
N GLU A 117 -9.78 18.42 5.69
CA GLU A 117 -10.04 17.00 5.89
C GLU A 117 -11.44 16.76 6.47
N ALA A 118 -12.20 15.85 5.86
CA ALA A 118 -13.53 15.48 6.35
C ALA A 118 -13.40 14.64 7.62
N ARG A 119 -13.97 15.13 8.72
CA ARG A 119 -14.01 14.39 10.00
C ARG A 119 -14.90 13.16 9.84
N GLN A 120 -14.30 11.99 9.82
CA GLN A 120 -15.04 10.73 9.71
C GLN A 120 -15.54 10.25 11.07
N THR A 121 -16.78 9.77 11.12
CA THR A 121 -17.34 9.11 12.30
C THR A 121 -16.64 7.77 12.54
N ARG A 122 -16.47 7.42 13.83
CA ARG A 122 -15.93 6.12 14.26
C ARG A 122 -16.73 4.95 13.66
N LYS A 123 -16.04 3.84 13.42
CA LYS A 123 -16.66 2.58 12.99
C LYS A 123 -17.18 1.80 14.20
N THR A 124 -17.86 0.70 13.94
CA THR A 124 -18.39 -0.18 15.00
C THR A 124 -17.27 -0.98 15.66
N ARG A 125 -17.40 -1.28 16.96
CA ARG A 125 -16.40 -2.03 17.74
C ARG A 125 -16.02 -3.37 17.09
N ALA A 126 -16.99 -4.08 16.49
CA ALA A 126 -16.73 -5.33 15.78
C ALA A 126 -15.83 -5.12 14.54
N ARG A 127 -15.98 -4.01 13.82
CA ARG A 127 -15.12 -3.67 12.69
C ARG A 127 -13.72 -3.28 13.16
N ASP A 128 -13.63 -2.51 14.25
CA ASP A 128 -12.34 -2.10 14.83
C ASP A 128 -11.54 -3.32 15.30
N ASN A 129 -12.18 -4.32 15.93
CA ASN A 129 -11.52 -5.57 16.30
C ASN A 129 -10.94 -6.30 15.08
N LYS A 130 -11.70 -6.39 13.97
CA LYS A 130 -11.23 -7.00 12.73
C LYS A 130 -10.05 -6.22 12.11
N ILE A 131 -10.10 -4.88 12.15
CA ILE A 131 -9.00 -4.02 11.68
C ILE A 131 -7.77 -4.24 12.57
N ALA A 132 -7.92 -4.32 13.88
CA ALA A 132 -6.82 -4.57 14.80
C ALA A 132 -6.14 -5.92 14.56
N GLU A 133 -6.90 -6.99 14.30
CA GLU A 133 -6.35 -8.30 13.90
C GLU A 133 -5.60 -8.21 12.57
N THR A 134 -6.16 -7.48 11.60
CA THR A 134 -5.52 -7.24 10.29
C THR A 134 -4.21 -6.47 10.45
N LEU A 135 -4.16 -5.45 11.32
CA LEU A 135 -2.96 -4.67 11.62
C LEU A 135 -1.88 -5.52 12.32
N LYS A 136 -2.27 -6.41 13.23
CA LYS A 136 -1.33 -7.37 13.85
C LYS A 136 -0.70 -8.29 12.81
N LYS A 137 -1.51 -8.80 11.88
CA LYS A 137 -1.03 -9.62 10.77
C LYS A 137 -0.10 -8.82 9.86
N LEU A 138 -0.50 -7.61 9.45
CA LEU A 138 0.32 -6.72 8.62
C LEU A 138 1.66 -6.41 9.29
N ARG A 139 1.68 -6.13 10.60
CA ARG A 139 2.92 -5.90 11.34
C ARG A 139 3.86 -7.11 11.27
N ARG A 140 3.33 -8.33 11.40
CA ARG A 140 4.12 -9.55 11.28
C ARG A 140 4.69 -9.72 9.87
N GLU A 141 3.86 -9.51 8.85
CA GLU A 141 4.30 -9.61 7.44
C GLU A 141 5.37 -8.56 7.10
N LEU A 142 5.27 -7.35 7.66
CA LEU A 142 6.30 -6.31 7.52
C LEU A 142 7.59 -6.66 8.25
N GLU A 143 7.53 -7.30 9.42
CA GLU A 143 8.74 -7.76 10.12
C GLU A 143 9.41 -8.89 9.35
N ASP A 144 8.65 -9.86 8.82
CA ASP A 144 9.17 -10.93 7.98
C ASP A 144 9.86 -10.35 6.72
N GLY A 145 9.24 -9.34 6.09
CA GLY A 145 9.85 -8.59 4.99
C GLY A 145 11.14 -7.86 5.39
N ARG A 146 11.15 -7.22 6.57
CA ARG A 146 12.34 -6.55 7.11
C ARG A 146 13.49 -7.53 7.33
N GLN A 147 13.21 -8.74 7.82
CA GLN A 147 14.22 -9.79 8.01
C GLN A 147 14.84 -10.22 6.69
N LEU A 148 14.06 -10.36 5.61
CA LEU A 148 14.59 -10.67 4.29
C LEU A 148 15.52 -9.58 3.76
N VAL A 149 15.17 -8.31 3.96
CA VAL A 149 16.03 -7.18 3.60
C VAL A 149 17.33 -7.19 4.41
N LEU A 150 17.25 -7.47 5.71
CA LEU A 150 18.43 -7.59 6.58
C LEU A 150 19.37 -8.70 6.10
N MET A 151 18.85 -9.90 5.82
CA MET A 151 19.65 -11.02 5.30
C MET A 151 20.28 -10.69 3.94
N ALA A 152 19.57 -9.97 3.08
CA ALA A 152 20.12 -9.52 1.80
C ALA A 152 21.25 -8.50 2.00
N TYR A 153 21.07 -7.54 2.91
CA TYR A 153 22.11 -6.58 3.29
C TYR A 153 23.35 -7.29 3.85
N GLU A 154 23.18 -8.21 4.80
CA GLU A 154 24.28 -9.00 5.37
C GLU A 154 25.01 -9.81 4.30
N ARG A 155 24.28 -10.40 3.35
CA ARG A 155 24.87 -11.11 2.21
C ARG A 155 25.74 -10.20 1.34
N GLU A 156 25.26 -9.00 0.99
CA GLU A 156 26.04 -8.08 0.17
C GLU A 156 27.24 -7.49 0.93
N MET A 157 27.10 -7.26 2.24
CA MET A 157 28.20 -6.87 3.11
C MET A 157 29.30 -7.93 3.16
N LEU A 158 28.94 -9.20 3.34
CA LEU A 158 29.89 -10.32 3.32
C LEU A 158 30.57 -10.48 1.96
N LYS A 159 29.84 -10.27 0.85
CA LYS A 159 30.46 -10.26 -0.49
C LYS A 159 31.45 -9.11 -0.65
N ARG A 160 31.11 -7.91 -0.17
CA ARG A 160 32.01 -6.75 -0.18
C ARG A 160 33.27 -7.04 0.62
N GLU A 161 33.13 -7.63 1.80
CA GLU A 161 34.26 -8.04 2.64
C GLU A 161 35.11 -9.12 1.96
N LEU A 162 34.49 -10.13 1.35
CA LEU A 162 35.17 -11.15 0.56
C LEU A 162 36.01 -10.53 -0.57
N LEU A 163 35.42 -9.64 -1.36
CA LEU A 163 36.14 -8.96 -2.45
C LEU A 163 37.26 -8.05 -1.93
N THR A 164 37.06 -7.41 -0.78
CA THR A 164 38.08 -6.58 -0.13
C THR A 164 39.26 -7.45 0.32
N MET A 165 38.99 -8.61 0.92
CA MET A 165 40.01 -9.59 1.30
C MET A 165 40.72 -10.19 0.08
N ASP A 166 40.00 -10.57 -0.96
CA ASP A 166 40.57 -11.10 -2.20
C ASP A 166 41.51 -10.09 -2.86
N ARG A 167 41.12 -8.81 -2.88
CA ARG A 167 41.98 -7.72 -3.35
C ARG A 167 43.25 -7.60 -2.51
N ALA A 168 43.13 -7.56 -1.18
CA ALA A 168 44.28 -7.47 -0.29
C ALA A 168 45.24 -8.66 -0.45
N VAL A 169 44.70 -9.88 -0.54
CA VAL A 169 45.48 -11.10 -0.78
C VAL A 169 46.20 -11.03 -2.12
N PHE A 170 45.54 -10.55 -3.17
CA PHE A 170 46.16 -10.39 -4.48
C PHE A 170 47.33 -9.38 -4.44
N GLU A 171 47.13 -8.22 -3.84
CA GLU A 171 48.15 -7.16 -3.70
C GLU A 171 49.36 -7.67 -2.88
N GLU A 172 49.13 -8.34 -1.75
CA GLU A 172 50.22 -8.89 -0.93
C GLU A 172 50.94 -10.05 -1.62
N ARG A 173 50.24 -10.94 -2.35
CA ARG A 173 50.88 -11.97 -3.17
C ARG A 173 51.75 -11.38 -4.26
N ALA A 174 51.32 -10.30 -4.91
CA ALA A 174 52.10 -9.60 -5.92
C ALA A 174 53.37 -8.99 -5.30
N ARG A 175 53.24 -8.31 -4.14
CA ARG A 175 54.36 -7.76 -3.38
C ARG A 175 55.36 -8.87 -2.97
N LEU A 176 54.87 -9.96 -2.38
CA LEU A 176 55.69 -11.08 -1.93
C LEU A 176 56.45 -11.72 -3.09
N LYS A 177 55.79 -11.96 -4.23
CA LYS A 177 56.45 -12.45 -5.46
C LYS A 177 57.58 -11.51 -5.90
N GLY A 178 57.34 -10.19 -5.90
CA GLY A 178 58.36 -9.20 -6.25
C GLY A 178 59.58 -9.24 -5.32
N ILE A 179 59.36 -9.36 -4.00
CA ILE A 179 60.44 -9.48 -3.01
C ILE A 179 61.20 -10.80 -3.18
N LYS A 180 60.49 -11.91 -3.37
CA LYS A 180 61.06 -13.24 -3.54
C LYS A 180 61.98 -13.33 -4.75
N LEU A 181 61.56 -12.74 -5.87
CA LEU A 181 62.39 -12.62 -7.09
C LEU A 181 63.64 -11.78 -6.84
N ARG A 182 63.52 -10.67 -6.11
CA ARG A 182 64.66 -9.79 -5.77
C ARG A 182 65.69 -10.48 -4.88
N LEU A 183 65.25 -11.31 -3.94
CA LEU A 183 66.11 -12.02 -2.99
C LEU A 183 66.56 -13.41 -3.45
N GLY A 184 66.05 -13.91 -4.59
CA GLY A 184 66.40 -15.22 -5.14
C GLY A 184 65.90 -16.42 -4.32
N ILE A 185 64.89 -16.23 -3.46
CA ILE A 185 64.35 -17.27 -2.58
C ILE A 185 63.45 -18.23 -3.39
N LYS A 186 63.60 -19.54 -3.18
CA LYS A 186 62.83 -20.60 -3.87
C LYS A 186 62.08 -21.48 -2.85
N GLY A 187 60.90 -21.99 -3.19
CA GLY A 187 60.06 -22.82 -2.31
C GLY A 187 59.11 -21.99 -1.42
N GLU A 188 58.19 -22.62 -0.68
CA GLU A 188 57.12 -21.93 0.10
C GLU A 188 56.13 -21.13 -0.76
N ASP A 189 55.52 -21.76 -1.76
CA ASP A 189 54.55 -21.14 -2.67
C ASP A 189 53.08 -21.44 -2.31
N GLU A 190 52.83 -22.17 -1.23
CA GLU A 190 51.50 -22.63 -0.80
C GLU A 190 50.50 -21.49 -0.60
N ASP A 191 50.98 -20.34 -0.11
CA ASP A 191 50.14 -19.16 0.13
C ASP A 191 49.98 -18.27 -1.11
N LEU A 192 50.77 -18.49 -2.17
CA LEU A 192 50.67 -17.76 -3.44
C LEU A 192 49.56 -18.29 -4.34
N VAL A 193 49.04 -19.49 -4.04
CA VAL A 193 48.01 -20.17 -4.83
C VAL A 193 46.78 -20.38 -3.96
N ASN A 194 45.60 -20.27 -4.56
CA ASN A 194 44.36 -20.62 -3.87
C ASN A 194 44.28 -22.14 -3.70
N GLN A 195 44.45 -22.62 -2.48
CA GLN A 195 44.26 -24.02 -2.15
C GLN A 195 42.76 -24.34 -2.17
N LYS A 196 42.40 -25.48 -2.79
CA LYS A 196 41.02 -25.98 -2.70
C LYS A 196 40.72 -26.21 -1.22
N PRO A 197 39.66 -25.60 -0.66
CA PRO A 197 39.31 -25.83 0.73
C PRO A 197 39.09 -27.32 0.92
N GLN A 198 39.83 -27.94 1.85
CA GLN A 198 39.57 -29.32 2.21
C GLN A 198 38.12 -29.41 2.63
N LYS A 199 37.38 -30.38 2.08
CA LYS A 199 36.00 -30.66 2.49
C LYS A 199 36.01 -30.98 3.98
N ARG A 200 35.80 -29.98 4.83
CA ARG A 200 35.52 -30.21 6.23
C ARG A 200 34.20 -30.97 6.26
N LYS A 201 34.22 -32.19 6.81
CA LYS A 201 32.99 -32.88 7.17
C LYS A 201 32.15 -31.89 7.99
N PRO A 202 30.83 -31.76 7.74
CA PRO A 202 29.99 -30.92 8.58
C PRO A 202 30.28 -31.28 10.03
N VAL A 203 30.71 -30.30 10.81
CA VAL A 203 30.95 -30.50 12.24
C VAL A 203 29.55 -30.68 12.82
N ASP A 204 29.19 -31.92 13.15
CA ASP A 204 28.03 -32.21 13.99
C ASP A 204 28.15 -31.33 15.23
N ALA A 205 27.15 -30.48 15.46
CA ALA A 205 27.11 -29.56 16.57
C ALA A 205 27.42 -30.32 17.88
N PRO A 206 28.27 -29.78 18.76
CA PRO A 206 28.78 -30.52 19.90
C PRO A 206 27.63 -30.84 20.87
N VAL A 207 27.30 -32.14 20.95
CA VAL A 207 26.57 -32.71 22.08
C VAL A 207 27.48 -32.57 23.30
N VAL A 208 27.13 -31.63 24.18
CA VAL A 208 27.80 -31.41 25.47
C VAL A 208 27.69 -32.70 26.29
N GLN A 209 28.82 -33.39 26.47
CA GLN A 209 28.95 -34.56 27.33
C GLN A 209 29.01 -34.14 28.80
N ARG A 210 28.08 -34.65 29.63
CA ARG A 210 28.20 -34.72 31.10
C ARG A 210 28.73 -36.12 31.49
N PRO A 211 29.37 -36.27 32.67
CA PRO A 211 30.30 -37.35 33.00
C PRO A 211 29.62 -38.72 33.24
N PRO A 212 30.40 -39.82 33.27
CA PRO A 212 29.89 -41.18 33.09
C PRO A 212 29.38 -41.76 34.40
N GLY A 213 28.16 -42.29 34.38
CA GLY A 213 27.62 -43.07 35.47
C GLY A 213 26.12 -43.24 35.36
N VAL A 214 25.69 -44.51 35.44
CA VAL A 214 24.31 -45.00 35.49
C VAL A 214 23.64 -45.19 34.12
N HIS A 215 23.66 -46.44 33.69
CA HIS A 215 22.77 -46.99 32.67
C HIS A 215 21.30 -46.68 33.00
N LEU A 216 20.74 -45.65 32.38
CA LEU A 216 19.30 -45.45 32.33
C LEU A 216 18.79 -45.99 31.00
N ARG A 217 18.33 -47.23 31.09
CA ARG A 217 17.54 -47.97 30.11
C ARG A 217 16.49 -47.03 29.50
N GLN A 218 16.54 -46.88 28.19
CA GLN A 218 15.54 -46.18 27.39
C GLN A 218 14.15 -46.70 27.78
N PRO A 219 13.16 -45.83 28.10
CA PRO A 219 11.84 -46.29 28.49
C PRO A 219 11.16 -46.86 27.24
N VAL A 220 11.32 -48.16 27.05
CA VAL A 220 10.44 -48.97 26.21
C VAL A 220 9.05 -48.80 26.83
N ARG A 221 8.14 -48.14 26.12
CA ARG A 221 6.71 -48.15 26.47
C ARG A 221 6.29 -49.62 26.55
N SER A 222 5.41 -49.95 27.47
CA SER A 222 4.98 -51.33 27.78
C SER A 222 4.40 -52.14 26.61
N ASP A 223 4.30 -51.55 25.41
CA ASP A 223 3.81 -52.18 24.17
C ASP A 223 4.92 -52.46 23.12
N GLY A 224 6.21 -52.22 23.43
CA GLY A 224 7.33 -52.69 22.60
C GLY A 224 7.54 -52.03 21.22
N ARG A 225 6.83 -50.94 20.88
CA ARG A 225 6.95 -50.27 19.58
C ARG A 225 8.01 -49.16 19.57
N THR A 226 8.83 -49.11 18.52
CA THR A 226 9.82 -48.05 18.24
C THR A 226 9.14 -46.77 17.76
N LEU A 227 9.72 -45.59 18.04
CA LEU A 227 9.15 -44.28 17.67
C LEU A 227 8.94 -44.08 16.15
N ASP A 228 9.58 -44.91 15.32
CA ASP A 228 9.36 -44.93 13.87
C ASP A 228 7.98 -45.46 13.46
N ALA A 229 7.28 -46.17 14.35
CA ALA A 229 5.96 -46.72 14.09
C ALA A 229 4.82 -45.68 14.11
N ASP A 230 5.09 -44.43 14.51
CA ASP A 230 4.11 -43.34 14.64
C ASP A 230 4.24 -42.27 13.54
N LEU A 231 5.14 -42.46 12.57
CA LEU A 231 5.25 -41.61 11.39
C LEU A 231 4.24 -42.02 10.33
N VAL A 232 3.11 -41.30 10.28
CA VAL A 232 2.08 -41.48 9.24
C VAL A 232 2.70 -41.18 7.87
N GLN A 233 2.77 -42.17 6.99
CA GLN A 233 3.34 -41.99 5.65
C GLN A 233 2.42 -41.11 4.79
N LEU A 234 3.03 -40.31 3.91
CA LEU A 234 2.29 -39.44 2.98
C LEU A 234 1.36 -40.25 2.07
N ALA A 235 1.76 -41.46 1.70
CA ALA A 235 0.95 -42.40 0.92
C ALA A 235 -0.35 -42.78 1.66
N ASP A 236 -0.27 -43.05 2.96
CA ASP A 236 -1.44 -43.41 3.77
C ASP A 236 -2.43 -42.25 3.88
N LYS A 237 -1.93 -41.01 4.04
CA LYS A 237 -2.78 -39.81 4.04
C LYS A 237 -3.46 -39.54 2.70
N LEU A 238 -2.80 -39.84 1.58
CA LEU A 238 -3.41 -39.69 0.25
C LEU A 238 -4.47 -40.77 0.02
N ALA A 239 -4.20 -42.02 0.42
CA ALA A 239 -5.15 -43.12 0.33
C ALA A 239 -6.38 -42.90 1.23
N GLU A 240 -6.19 -42.34 2.43
CA GLU A 240 -7.27 -41.94 3.33
C GLU A 240 -8.17 -40.88 2.68
N LYS A 241 -7.59 -39.86 2.04
CA LYS A 241 -8.36 -38.82 1.34
C LYS A 241 -9.12 -39.34 0.13
N ASP A 242 -8.53 -40.26 -0.61
CA ASP A 242 -9.18 -40.94 -1.74
C ASP A 242 -10.35 -41.81 -1.26
N ASN A 243 -10.20 -42.50 -0.12
CA ASN A 243 -11.27 -43.29 0.48
C ASN A 243 -12.38 -42.41 1.05
N GLU A 244 -12.07 -41.29 1.71
CA GLU A 244 -13.05 -40.30 2.15
C GLU A 244 -13.86 -39.74 0.96
N LEU A 245 -13.19 -39.42 -0.15
CA LEU A 245 -13.86 -38.93 -1.36
C LEU A 245 -14.79 -39.99 -1.95
N ARG A 246 -14.35 -41.26 -2.02
CA ARG A 246 -15.18 -42.38 -2.49
C ARG A 246 -16.40 -42.58 -1.61
N LEU A 247 -16.24 -42.52 -0.29
CA LEU A 247 -17.36 -42.64 0.66
C LEU A 247 -18.34 -41.47 0.54
N ASP A 248 -17.87 -40.23 0.35
CA ASP A 248 -18.75 -39.07 0.12
C ASP A 248 -19.54 -39.20 -1.19
N ILE A 249 -18.89 -39.70 -2.26
CA ILE A 249 -19.57 -39.99 -3.53
C ILE A 249 -20.63 -41.07 -3.33
N GLU A 250 -20.30 -42.17 -2.67
CA GLU A 250 -21.24 -43.27 -2.43
C GLU A 250 -22.41 -42.83 -1.54
N MET A 251 -22.14 -42.05 -0.49
CA MET A 251 -23.15 -41.43 0.36
C MET A 251 -24.08 -40.50 -0.44
N LYS A 252 -23.53 -39.66 -1.33
CA LYS A 252 -24.33 -38.78 -2.21
C LYS A 252 -25.18 -39.59 -3.19
N VAL A 253 -24.64 -40.67 -3.78
CA VAL A 253 -25.39 -41.57 -4.65
C VAL A 253 -26.53 -42.25 -3.88
N GLN A 254 -26.27 -42.75 -2.67
CA GLN A 254 -27.30 -43.35 -1.83
C GLN A 254 -28.37 -42.33 -1.40
N ASN A 255 -27.97 -41.12 -1.03
CA ASN A 255 -28.91 -40.03 -0.71
C ASN A 255 -29.75 -39.65 -1.92
N HIS A 256 -29.16 -39.59 -3.11
CA HIS A 256 -29.89 -39.31 -4.35
C HIS A 256 -30.84 -40.45 -4.72
N ARG A 257 -30.44 -41.72 -4.51
CA ARG A 257 -31.34 -42.88 -4.67
C ARG A 257 -32.51 -42.85 -3.69
N LYS A 258 -32.27 -42.53 -2.42
CA LYS A 258 -33.32 -42.35 -1.40
C LYS A 258 -34.25 -41.18 -1.76
N TRP A 259 -33.69 -40.05 -2.21
CA TRP A 259 -34.46 -38.90 -2.66
C TRP A 259 -35.36 -39.26 -3.85
N ASN A 260 -34.87 -40.08 -4.79
CA ASN A 260 -35.62 -40.57 -5.94
C ASN A 260 -36.55 -41.78 -5.66
N GLN A 261 -36.54 -42.35 -4.45
CA GLN A 261 -37.18 -43.63 -4.17
C GLN A 261 -38.70 -43.64 -4.39
N ASN A 262 -39.34 -42.47 -4.35
CA ASN A 262 -40.78 -42.28 -4.60
C ASN A 262 -41.07 -41.40 -5.83
N HIS A 263 -40.05 -41.09 -6.64
CA HIS A 263 -40.19 -40.25 -7.83
C HIS A 263 -40.15 -41.15 -9.07
N ILE A 264 -41.23 -41.14 -9.84
CA ILE A 264 -41.32 -41.85 -11.12
C ILE A 264 -40.93 -40.86 -12.22
N ASP A 265 -39.83 -41.14 -12.91
CA ASP A 265 -39.39 -40.33 -14.04
C ASP A 265 -40.29 -40.61 -15.25
N LEU A 266 -41.08 -39.62 -15.65
CA LEU A 266 -41.98 -39.68 -16.81
C LEU A 266 -41.31 -39.17 -18.09
N THR A 267 -40.03 -38.81 -18.05
CA THR A 267 -39.29 -38.38 -19.24
C THR A 267 -38.84 -39.61 -20.03
N ARG A 268 -39.20 -39.66 -21.32
CA ARG A 268 -38.86 -40.79 -22.22
C ARG A 268 -37.49 -40.64 -22.88
N ASP A 269 -36.90 -39.45 -22.81
CA ASP A 269 -35.65 -39.11 -23.47
C ASP A 269 -34.67 -38.53 -22.45
N PRO A 270 -33.36 -38.85 -22.54
CA PRO A 270 -32.36 -38.27 -21.65
C PRO A 270 -32.36 -36.75 -21.81
N LEU A 271 -32.39 -36.04 -20.68
CA LEU A 271 -32.32 -34.58 -20.63
C LEU A 271 -31.16 -34.10 -21.52
N SER A 272 -31.49 -33.30 -22.56
CA SER A 272 -30.48 -32.68 -23.41
C SER A 272 -29.50 -31.92 -22.54
N PRO A 273 -28.17 -32.00 -22.79
CA PRO A 273 -27.18 -31.28 -21.99
C PRO A 273 -27.62 -29.82 -21.83
N VAL A 274 -27.64 -29.34 -20.58
CA VAL A 274 -27.86 -27.92 -20.29
C VAL A 274 -26.92 -27.15 -21.22
N LYS A 275 -27.48 -26.38 -22.16
CA LYS A 275 -26.65 -25.46 -22.95
C LYS A 275 -25.94 -24.60 -21.92
N ASP A 276 -24.62 -24.73 -21.85
CA ASP A 276 -23.79 -23.84 -21.05
C ASP A 276 -24.25 -22.43 -21.40
N GLN A 277 -24.82 -21.72 -20.42
CA GLN A 277 -24.92 -20.28 -20.50
C GLN A 277 -23.48 -19.77 -20.38
N GLY A 278 -22.72 -19.96 -21.46
CA GLY A 278 -21.40 -19.40 -21.63
C GLY A 278 -21.51 -17.91 -21.35
N MET A 279 -20.50 -17.37 -20.68
CA MET A 279 -20.32 -15.97 -20.36
C MET A 279 -20.39 -15.09 -21.61
N GLU A 280 -21.57 -14.85 -22.15
CA GLU A 280 -21.80 -13.92 -23.25
C GLU A 280 -21.59 -12.51 -22.70
N LEU A 281 -20.35 -12.07 -22.76
CA LEU A 281 -19.96 -10.70 -22.49
C LEU A 281 -20.72 -9.82 -23.48
N LYS A 282 -21.58 -8.94 -22.95
CA LYS A 282 -22.51 -8.01 -23.64
C LYS A 282 -21.87 -6.98 -24.60
N PHE A 283 -20.90 -7.37 -25.41
CA PHE A 283 -20.36 -6.54 -26.49
C PHE A 283 -21.29 -6.65 -27.70
N ARG A 284 -21.75 -5.52 -28.20
CA ARG A 284 -22.56 -5.42 -29.41
C ARG A 284 -21.65 -4.97 -30.56
N PRO A 285 -21.61 -5.68 -31.71
CA PRO A 285 -20.84 -5.24 -32.86
C PRO A 285 -21.46 -3.95 -33.42
N ALA A 286 -20.64 -2.94 -33.73
CA ALA A 286 -21.10 -1.74 -34.41
C ALA A 286 -21.11 -1.98 -35.92
N LYS A 287 -22.25 -1.70 -36.56
CA LYS A 287 -22.37 -1.62 -38.01
C LYS A 287 -22.29 -0.13 -38.36
N THR A 288 -21.23 0.28 -39.03
CA THR A 288 -21.10 1.66 -39.54
C THR A 288 -22.05 1.82 -40.73
N GLN A 289 -23.17 2.52 -40.55
CA GLN A 289 -23.93 3.07 -41.67
C GLN A 289 -23.41 4.49 -41.91
N TYR A 290 -22.98 4.77 -43.14
CA TYR A 290 -22.74 6.15 -43.58
C TYR A 290 -24.08 6.87 -43.55
N LEU A 291 -24.28 7.71 -42.53
CA LEU A 291 -25.30 8.75 -42.58
C LEU A 291 -24.75 9.84 -43.48
N MET A 292 -25.44 10.15 -44.58
CA MET A 292 -25.19 11.37 -45.36
C MET A 292 -25.22 12.55 -44.41
N THR A 293 -24.10 13.25 -44.28
CA THR A 293 -24.02 14.49 -43.50
C THR A 293 -25.01 15.48 -44.12
N PRO A 294 -25.97 16.04 -43.37
CA PRO A 294 -26.76 17.14 -43.91
C PRO A 294 -25.82 18.33 -44.20
N PRO A 295 -26.04 19.08 -45.29
CA PRO A 295 -25.16 20.18 -45.67
C PRO A 295 -25.11 21.24 -44.57
N ALA A 296 -23.92 21.79 -44.35
CA ALA A 296 -23.73 22.88 -43.40
C ALA A 296 -24.45 24.14 -43.90
N SER A 297 -25.49 24.56 -43.18
CA SER A 297 -26.18 25.81 -43.44
C SER A 297 -25.48 26.98 -42.73
N ASN A 298 -24.55 27.65 -43.41
CA ASN A 298 -24.32 29.11 -43.42
C ASN A 298 -22.85 29.54 -43.70
N SER A 299 -22.57 30.01 -44.92
CA SER A 299 -22.02 31.34 -45.19
C SER A 299 -21.82 31.51 -46.69
N SER A 300 -21.82 32.78 -47.08
CA SER A 300 -22.08 33.38 -48.38
C SER A 300 -21.01 33.13 -49.45
N GLU A 301 -21.49 33.11 -50.70
CA GLU A 301 -20.87 33.76 -51.87
C GLU A 301 -19.50 33.22 -52.36
N MET A 302 -19.53 32.38 -53.41
CA MET A 302 -18.97 32.64 -54.75
C MET A 302 -19.05 31.37 -55.62
N ASP A 303 -19.42 31.58 -56.88
CA ASP A 303 -19.24 30.66 -58.00
C ASP A 303 -17.80 30.16 -58.10
N VAL A 304 -17.60 28.90 -58.51
CA VAL A 304 -16.72 28.42 -59.60
C VAL A 304 -16.74 26.87 -59.58
N ASP A 305 -16.84 26.30 -60.78
CA ASP A 305 -16.78 24.89 -61.17
C ASP A 305 -15.78 24.00 -60.39
N GLU A 306 -16.01 22.69 -60.52
CA GLU A 306 -14.98 21.64 -60.67
C GLU A 306 -14.93 20.54 -59.57
N ASP A 307 -15.13 19.31 -60.08
CA ASP A 307 -14.87 17.96 -59.56
C ASP A 307 -15.52 17.43 -58.27
N ALA A 308 -16.28 16.33 -58.45
CA ALA A 308 -16.70 15.45 -57.37
C ALA A 308 -15.45 14.80 -56.72
N PRO A 309 -15.25 14.90 -55.39
CA PRO A 309 -14.16 14.19 -54.74
C PRO A 309 -14.46 12.68 -54.76
N ASP A 310 -13.55 11.95 -55.39
CA ASP A 310 -13.53 10.49 -55.46
C ASP A 310 -13.59 9.89 -54.04
N ALA A 311 -14.37 8.83 -53.87
CA ALA A 311 -14.59 8.23 -52.56
C ALA A 311 -13.26 7.71 -52.00
N MET A 312 -12.81 8.27 -50.87
CA MET A 312 -11.61 7.81 -50.16
C MET A 312 -11.65 6.28 -49.99
N GLN A 313 -10.76 5.60 -50.71
CA GLN A 313 -10.48 4.18 -50.54
C GLN A 313 -9.87 3.96 -49.16
N LEU A 314 -10.72 3.66 -48.19
CA LEU A 314 -10.28 3.17 -46.89
C LEU A 314 -9.70 1.76 -47.08
N ASP A 315 -8.38 1.68 -46.89
CA ASP A 315 -7.49 0.52 -46.93
C ASP A 315 -8.18 -0.84 -47.05
N LYS A 316 -8.04 -1.43 -48.25
CA LYS A 316 -8.13 -2.87 -48.44
C LYS A 316 -7.07 -3.52 -47.54
N ARG A 317 -7.51 -4.19 -46.47
CA ARG A 317 -6.66 -5.03 -45.63
C ARG A 317 -5.94 -6.07 -46.49
N GLU A 318 -4.62 -5.95 -46.62
CA GLU A 318 -3.80 -7.09 -47.02
C GLU A 318 -3.77 -8.12 -45.87
N PRO A 319 -3.97 -9.42 -46.14
CA PRO A 319 -3.90 -10.43 -45.10
C PRO A 319 -2.44 -10.61 -44.64
N PRO A 320 -2.20 -10.87 -43.34
CA PRO A 320 -0.85 -11.05 -42.82
C PRO A 320 -0.16 -12.28 -43.42
N VAL A 321 1.12 -12.13 -43.77
CA VAL A 321 1.98 -13.11 -44.46
C VAL A 321 2.22 -14.41 -43.65
N PHE A 322 1.92 -14.43 -42.35
CA PHE A 322 2.05 -15.63 -41.51
C PHE A 322 0.79 -15.94 -40.71
N GLN A 323 0.23 -17.14 -40.94
CA GLN A 323 -0.94 -17.68 -40.25
C GLN A 323 -0.55 -19.01 -39.59
N PHE A 324 -0.50 -19.06 -38.26
CA PHE A 324 -0.23 -20.31 -37.52
C PHE A 324 -1.57 -21.02 -37.25
N SER A 325 -1.77 -22.19 -37.87
CA SER A 325 -2.97 -23.02 -37.72
C SER A 325 -2.69 -24.18 -36.77
N ALA A 326 -3.06 -24.05 -35.50
CA ALA A 326 -3.20 -25.19 -34.60
C ALA A 326 -4.67 -25.67 -34.62
N GLY A 327 -4.99 -26.52 -35.61
CA GLY A 327 -6.11 -27.47 -35.57
C GLY A 327 -7.48 -26.96 -35.11
N SER A 328 -8.03 -25.93 -35.74
CA SER A 328 -9.48 -25.71 -35.87
C SER A 328 -9.73 -24.58 -36.87
N SER A 329 -10.43 -24.88 -37.97
CA SER A 329 -10.86 -23.86 -38.92
C SER A 329 -12.04 -23.07 -38.34
N GLU A 330 -11.77 -22.15 -37.41
CA GLU A 330 -12.72 -21.06 -37.12
C GLU A 330 -12.67 -20.07 -38.30
N PRO A 331 -13.82 -19.65 -38.85
CA PRO A 331 -13.83 -18.61 -39.88
C PRO A 331 -13.20 -17.33 -39.33
N PRO A 332 -12.51 -16.53 -40.17
CA PRO A 332 -11.82 -15.32 -39.73
C PRO A 332 -12.83 -14.43 -39.00
N ARG A 333 -12.61 -14.26 -37.70
CA ARG A 333 -13.41 -13.34 -36.88
C ARG A 333 -13.15 -11.94 -37.44
N ASN A 334 -14.09 -11.45 -38.26
CA ASN A 334 -14.13 -10.06 -38.64
C ASN A 334 -14.04 -9.23 -37.36
N ASN A 335 -12.91 -8.56 -37.15
CA ASN A 335 -12.70 -7.60 -36.07
C ASN A 335 -13.54 -6.34 -36.37
N HIS A 336 -14.86 -6.50 -36.35
CA HIS A 336 -15.77 -5.37 -36.31
C HIS A 336 -15.63 -4.73 -34.93
N PRO A 337 -15.49 -3.39 -34.86
CA PRO A 337 -15.42 -2.72 -33.58
C PRO A 337 -16.68 -3.02 -32.78
N ALA A 338 -16.51 -3.52 -31.55
CA ALA A 338 -17.60 -3.92 -30.69
C ALA A 338 -17.57 -3.11 -29.40
N PHE A 339 -18.75 -2.71 -28.93
CA PHE A 339 -18.91 -1.82 -27.79
C PHE A 339 -19.75 -2.45 -26.69
N ARG A 340 -19.39 -2.19 -25.44
CA ARG A 340 -20.21 -2.57 -24.27
C ARG A 340 -20.45 -1.36 -23.39
N ARG A 341 -21.72 -1.06 -23.14
CA ARG A 341 -22.15 -0.01 -22.22
C ARG A 341 -22.20 -0.54 -20.78
N ARG A 342 -21.60 0.18 -19.84
CA ARG A 342 -21.67 -0.06 -18.39
C ARG A 342 -22.03 1.23 -17.68
N ILE A 343 -22.83 1.15 -16.63
CA ILE A 343 -23.18 2.30 -15.78
C ILE A 343 -22.54 2.04 -14.41
N GLY A 344 -21.64 2.92 -14.01
CA GLY A 344 -20.96 2.88 -12.72
C GLY A 344 -21.76 3.56 -11.62
N ARG A 345 -21.16 3.66 -10.43
CA ARG A 345 -21.73 4.41 -9.30
C ARG A 345 -21.86 5.90 -9.68
N LEU A 346 -22.84 6.60 -9.11
CA LEU A 346 -23.19 7.99 -9.46
C LEU A 346 -23.63 8.18 -10.93
N ASN A 347 -24.25 7.14 -11.53
CA ASN A 347 -24.72 7.15 -12.93
C ASN A 347 -23.65 7.44 -13.99
N ARG A 348 -22.36 7.27 -13.67
CA ARG A 348 -21.27 7.50 -14.63
C ARG A 348 -21.28 6.45 -15.73
N LEU A 349 -21.38 6.87 -16.99
CA LEU A 349 -21.40 6.00 -18.15
C LEU A 349 -19.98 5.58 -18.57
N TRP A 350 -19.79 4.28 -18.81
CA TRP A 350 -18.56 3.69 -19.33
C TRP A 350 -18.87 2.93 -20.63
N ILE A 351 -18.03 3.10 -21.64
CA ILE A 351 -18.15 2.40 -22.92
C ILE A 351 -16.85 1.68 -23.20
N ASP A 352 -16.88 0.35 -23.13
CA ASP A 352 -15.73 -0.48 -23.46
C ASP A 352 -15.68 -0.70 -24.96
N ARG A 353 -14.50 -0.54 -25.57
CA ARG A 353 -14.28 -0.71 -27.00
C ARG A 353 -13.39 -1.93 -27.24
N ARG A 354 -13.68 -2.72 -28.27
CA ARG A 354 -12.86 -3.88 -28.68
C ARG A 354 -12.75 -3.90 -30.19
N GLY A 355 -11.55 -4.17 -30.72
CA GLY A 355 -11.33 -4.28 -32.18
C GLY A 355 -11.23 -2.93 -32.91
N MET A 356 -10.92 -1.84 -32.19
CA MET A 356 -10.51 -0.57 -32.80
C MET A 356 -9.04 -0.63 -33.18
N VAL A 357 -8.67 -0.05 -34.32
CA VAL A 357 -7.26 0.16 -34.71
C VAL A 357 -6.81 1.47 -34.07
N THR A 358 -5.65 1.44 -33.41
CA THR A 358 -4.98 2.63 -32.87
C THR A 358 -4.61 3.53 -34.05
N PRO A 359 -5.04 4.81 -34.10
CA PRO A 359 -4.67 5.69 -35.20
C PRO A 359 -3.14 5.75 -35.31
N PRO A 360 -2.57 5.74 -36.53
CA PRO A 360 -1.14 5.92 -36.71
C PRO A 360 -0.73 7.23 -36.04
N ARG A 361 0.19 7.18 -35.08
CA ARG A 361 0.85 8.40 -34.61
C ARG A 361 1.86 8.80 -35.70
N GLU A 362 1.79 10.05 -36.13
CA GLU A 362 2.88 10.65 -36.91
C GLU A 362 4.14 10.54 -36.06
N MET A 363 5.07 9.69 -36.49
CA MET A 363 6.40 9.59 -35.90
C MET A 363 7.09 10.93 -36.18
N SER A 364 7.25 11.79 -35.17
CA SER A 364 8.17 12.92 -35.29
C SER A 364 9.59 12.36 -35.42
N ASP A 365 10.42 12.98 -36.26
CA ASP A 365 11.79 12.54 -36.55
C ASP A 365 12.68 12.38 -35.30
N GLU A 366 12.27 12.98 -34.17
CA GLU A 366 12.89 12.88 -32.84
C GLU A 366 12.85 11.46 -32.23
N GLN A 367 11.96 10.57 -32.71
CA GLN A 367 11.85 9.19 -32.20
C GLN A 367 12.43 8.14 -33.16
N SER A 368 13.03 8.57 -34.28
CA SER A 368 13.76 7.65 -35.14
C SER A 368 14.99 7.10 -34.41
N ASP A 369 15.22 5.78 -34.53
CA ASP A 369 16.24 4.95 -33.85
C ASP A 369 17.71 5.40 -34.11
N ARG A 370 17.91 6.59 -34.67
CA ARG A 370 19.17 7.18 -35.16
C ARG A 370 20.14 7.61 -34.05
N TRP A 371 19.66 7.78 -32.81
CA TRP A 371 20.46 8.24 -31.65
C TRP A 371 20.57 7.21 -30.52
N LYS A 372 20.06 6.00 -30.73
CA LYS A 372 19.98 4.93 -29.70
C LYS A 372 21.33 4.45 -29.15
N TYR A 373 22.43 4.77 -29.82
CA TYR A 373 23.77 4.34 -29.45
C TYR A 373 24.74 5.50 -29.17
N ASP A 374 24.25 6.74 -29.07
CA ASP A 374 25.09 7.94 -28.94
C ASP A 374 25.01 8.60 -27.54
N SER A 375 24.45 7.91 -26.54
CA SER A 375 24.38 8.40 -25.16
C SER A 375 25.45 7.76 -24.27
N ASP A 376 26.61 8.41 -24.14
CA ASP A 376 27.66 8.11 -23.14
C ASP A 376 27.32 8.74 -21.77
N SER A 377 26.17 8.42 -21.18
CA SER A 377 25.83 8.92 -19.83
C SER A 377 25.04 7.89 -19.00
N ASP A 378 25.55 7.67 -17.80
CA ASP A 378 25.25 6.64 -16.81
C ASP A 378 23.93 6.88 -16.03
N ASP A 379 22.85 7.27 -16.73
CA ASP A 379 21.53 7.49 -16.13
C ASP A 379 20.51 6.54 -16.78
N ASP A 380 20.32 5.37 -16.14
CA ASP A 380 19.37 4.33 -16.54
C ASP A 380 17.91 4.82 -16.40
N GLU A 381 17.42 5.59 -17.38
CA GLU A 381 15.98 5.84 -17.50
C GLU A 381 15.28 4.53 -17.94
N PRO A 382 14.35 3.97 -17.14
CA PRO A 382 13.75 2.69 -17.44
C PRO A 382 12.98 2.77 -18.78
N PRO A 383 13.13 1.78 -19.68
CA PRO A 383 12.49 1.82 -20.99
C PRO A 383 10.97 1.96 -20.83
N VAL A 384 10.43 3.06 -21.36
CA VAL A 384 9.00 3.31 -21.39
C VAL A 384 8.36 2.35 -22.40
N TYR A 385 7.81 1.25 -21.91
CA TYR A 385 7.02 0.34 -22.74
C TYR A 385 5.67 0.98 -23.03
N GLU A 386 5.47 1.46 -24.26
CA GLU A 386 4.16 1.93 -24.71
C GLU A 386 3.16 0.75 -24.78
N VAL A 387 2.30 0.64 -23.76
CA VAL A 387 1.23 -0.37 -23.74
C VAL A 387 -0.02 0.23 -24.37
N ASP A 388 -0.45 -0.31 -25.51
CA ASP A 388 -1.74 0.03 -26.11
C ASP A 388 -2.87 -0.27 -25.10
N PRO A 389 -3.60 0.76 -24.62
CA PRO A 389 -4.68 0.59 -23.65
C PRO A 389 -5.83 -0.31 -24.13
N PHE A 390 -5.90 -0.56 -25.44
CA PHE A 390 -6.92 -1.38 -26.08
C PHE A 390 -6.41 -2.74 -26.56
N ASP A 391 -5.12 -3.06 -26.40
CA ASP A 391 -4.59 -4.38 -26.74
C ASP A 391 -5.03 -5.44 -25.73
N THR A 392 -5.67 -6.49 -26.25
CA THR A 392 -6.20 -7.61 -25.45
C THR A 392 -5.27 -8.83 -25.45
N ARG A 393 -4.11 -8.78 -26.12
CA ARG A 393 -3.15 -9.90 -26.17
C ARG A 393 -2.65 -10.29 -24.79
N ALA A 394 -2.27 -9.32 -23.96
CA ALA A 394 -1.82 -9.56 -22.59
C ALA A 394 -2.92 -10.19 -21.71
N LEU A 395 -4.17 -9.74 -21.88
CA LEU A 395 -5.34 -10.31 -21.20
C LEU A 395 -5.62 -11.75 -21.64
N LYS A 396 -5.51 -12.05 -22.94
CA LYS A 396 -5.66 -13.41 -23.47
C LYS A 396 -4.55 -14.34 -22.96
N PHE A 397 -3.31 -13.87 -22.95
CA PHE A 397 -2.18 -14.63 -22.42
C PHE A 397 -2.36 -14.95 -20.93
N ARG A 398 -2.77 -13.98 -20.11
CA ARG A 398 -3.09 -14.23 -18.70
C ARG A 398 -4.24 -15.22 -18.52
N ALA A 399 -5.24 -15.20 -19.39
CA ALA A 399 -6.36 -16.16 -19.34
C ALA A 399 -5.95 -17.59 -19.72
N THR A 400 -4.84 -17.77 -20.45
CA THR A 400 -4.29 -19.09 -20.78
C THR A 400 -3.41 -19.69 -19.66
N ILE A 401 -3.06 -18.92 -18.64
CA ILE A 401 -2.30 -19.43 -17.48
C ILE A 401 -3.28 -20.14 -16.54
N PRO A 402 -3.10 -21.45 -16.25
CA PRO A 402 -4.01 -22.18 -15.37
C PRO A 402 -4.02 -21.57 -13.97
N LEU A 403 -5.22 -21.31 -13.44
CA LEU A 403 -5.40 -20.75 -12.11
C LEU A 403 -4.97 -21.76 -11.03
N ASN A 404 -4.26 -21.26 -10.03
CA ASN A 404 -3.76 -22.03 -8.89
C ASN A 404 -4.95 -22.68 -8.12
N PRO A 405 -4.96 -24.01 -7.88
CA PRO A 405 -6.09 -24.73 -7.28
C PRO A 405 -6.51 -24.26 -5.87
N TYR A 406 -5.68 -23.44 -5.21
CA TYR A 406 -6.00 -22.87 -3.89
C TYR A 406 -7.05 -21.75 -3.91
N MET A 407 -7.43 -21.20 -5.07
CA MET A 407 -8.44 -20.13 -5.17
C MET A 407 -9.89 -20.63 -5.11
N PHE A 408 -10.12 -21.94 -5.26
CA PHE A 408 -11.45 -22.56 -5.14
C PHE A 408 -11.45 -23.71 -4.11
N ARG A 409 -11.16 -23.40 -2.83
CA ARG A 409 -11.63 -24.30 -1.76
C ARG A 409 -13.13 -24.06 -1.55
N PRO A 410 -13.98 -25.11 -1.58
CA PRO A 410 -15.30 -24.99 -0.99
C PRO A 410 -15.15 -24.70 0.50
N ARG A 411 -16.04 -23.87 1.04
CA ARG A 411 -16.11 -23.57 2.48
C ARG A 411 -16.15 -24.90 3.26
N PRO A 412 -15.42 -25.06 4.38
CA PRO A 412 -15.45 -26.31 5.13
C PRO A 412 -16.89 -26.64 5.56
N ALA A 413 -17.31 -27.89 5.37
CA ALA A 413 -18.59 -28.36 5.87
C ALA A 413 -18.60 -28.25 7.40
N VAL A 414 -19.64 -27.63 7.94
CA VAL A 414 -19.84 -27.47 9.38
C VAL A 414 -20.17 -28.86 9.97
N PRO A 415 -19.58 -29.26 11.11
CA PRO A 415 -19.83 -30.56 11.74
C PRO A 415 -21.33 -30.78 12.05
N PRO A 416 -21.86 -32.00 11.92
CA PRO A 416 -23.29 -32.29 12.11
C PRO A 416 -23.79 -31.96 13.53
N GLU A 417 -22.92 -31.97 14.55
CA GLU A 417 -23.28 -31.51 15.91
C GLU A 417 -23.63 -30.02 15.99
N ALA A 418 -22.98 -29.17 15.19
CA ALA A 418 -23.29 -27.74 15.15
C ALA A 418 -24.59 -27.45 14.37
N VAL A 419 -24.99 -28.35 13.45
CA VAL A 419 -26.28 -28.27 12.75
C VAL A 419 -27.42 -28.76 13.65
N ALA A 420 -27.20 -29.82 14.44
CA ALA A 420 -28.16 -30.32 15.43
C ALA A 420 -28.37 -29.32 16.58
N ALA A 421 -27.30 -28.68 17.07
CA ALA A 421 -27.39 -27.62 18.06
C ALA A 421 -28.11 -26.37 17.52
N ALA A 422 -27.88 -26.00 16.25
CA ALA A 422 -28.58 -24.90 15.59
C ALA A 422 -30.06 -25.23 15.32
N GLN A 423 -30.40 -26.48 15.01
CA GLN A 423 -31.80 -26.92 14.84
C GLN A 423 -32.55 -27.03 16.17
N ALA A 424 -31.89 -27.45 17.25
CA ALA A 424 -32.46 -27.45 18.60
C ALA A 424 -32.69 -26.01 19.12
N GLN A 425 -31.77 -25.08 18.84
CA GLN A 425 -31.94 -23.65 19.14
C GLN A 425 -33.01 -23.00 18.25
N ALA A 426 -33.16 -23.42 17.00
CA ALA A 426 -34.23 -22.96 16.10
C ALA A 426 -35.62 -23.49 16.50
N ALA A 427 -35.71 -24.73 17.00
CA ALA A 427 -36.96 -25.31 17.53
C ALA A 427 -37.40 -24.64 18.84
N ALA A 428 -36.45 -24.27 19.71
CA ALA A 428 -36.73 -23.47 20.91
C ALA A 428 -37.18 -22.03 20.59
N GLN A 429 -36.77 -21.47 19.45
CA GLN A 429 -37.23 -20.15 18.96
C GLN A 429 -38.53 -20.21 18.15
N ALA A 430 -38.88 -21.37 17.59
CA ALA A 430 -40.13 -21.55 16.83
C ALA A 430 -41.38 -21.63 17.73
N GLY A 431 -41.23 -21.98 19.01
CA GLY A 431 -42.32 -21.98 19.99
C GLY A 431 -42.81 -20.59 20.43
N ASN A 432 -42.16 -19.51 19.98
CA ASN A 432 -42.47 -18.14 20.42
C ASN A 432 -42.80 -17.16 19.29
N ARG A 433 -43.15 -17.67 18.08
CA ARG A 433 -43.67 -16.85 16.97
C ARG A 433 -45.18 -17.00 16.83
N GLY A 434 -45.91 -16.43 17.77
CA GLY A 434 -47.19 -15.80 17.45
C GLY A 434 -46.91 -14.45 16.80
N LEU A 435 -47.56 -14.13 15.68
CA LEU A 435 -47.51 -12.80 15.04
C LEU A 435 -47.83 -11.72 16.09
N PRO A 436 -47.05 -10.62 16.19
CA PRO A 436 -47.40 -9.54 17.10
C PRO A 436 -48.68 -8.86 16.58
N SER A 437 -49.68 -8.70 17.46
CA SER A 437 -50.87 -7.92 17.10
C SER A 437 -50.49 -6.45 16.93
N ALA A 438 -51.24 -5.75 16.06
CA ALA A 438 -51.06 -4.34 15.74
C ALA A 438 -51.09 -3.40 16.97
N ALA A 439 -51.48 -3.89 18.16
CA ALA A 439 -51.48 -3.13 19.40
C ALA A 439 -50.06 -2.90 19.99
N ALA A 440 -49.10 -3.80 19.74
CA ALA A 440 -47.75 -3.69 20.33
C ALA A 440 -46.86 -2.63 19.66
N VAL A 441 -47.07 -2.37 18.36
CA VAL A 441 -46.32 -1.35 17.60
C VAL A 441 -46.81 0.05 17.95
N ALA A 442 -48.11 0.22 18.25
CA ALA A 442 -48.68 1.49 18.69
C ALA A 442 -48.22 1.89 20.11
N ALA A 443 -48.08 0.92 21.03
CA ALA A 443 -47.62 1.19 22.39
C ALA A 443 -46.15 1.66 22.46
N HIS A 444 -45.28 1.13 21.60
CA HIS A 444 -43.87 1.54 21.57
C HIS A 444 -43.69 2.93 20.93
N ALA A 445 -44.47 3.26 19.89
CA ALA A 445 -44.48 4.59 19.28
C ALA A 445 -45.04 5.67 20.23
N HIS A 446 -46.06 5.34 21.03
CA HIS A 446 -46.65 6.28 22.00
C HIS A 446 -45.70 6.53 23.18
N ALA A 447 -44.98 5.51 23.66
CA ALA A 447 -43.98 5.68 24.72
C ALA A 447 -42.77 6.53 24.27
N GLN A 448 -42.34 6.38 23.02
CA GLN A 448 -41.23 7.16 22.46
C GLN A 448 -41.60 8.63 22.22
N ALA A 449 -42.84 8.89 21.77
CA ALA A 449 -43.37 10.25 21.63
C ALA A 449 -43.55 10.96 22.98
N HIS A 450 -44.02 10.25 24.01
CA HIS A 450 -44.19 10.82 25.35
C HIS A 450 -42.85 11.13 26.03
N ALA A 451 -41.80 10.32 25.78
CA ALA A 451 -40.45 10.58 26.27
C ALA A 451 -39.80 11.80 25.58
N GLN A 452 -40.03 11.97 24.27
CA GLN A 452 -39.54 13.15 23.54
C GLN A 452 -40.28 14.43 23.93
N ALA A 453 -41.59 14.36 24.17
CA ALA A 453 -42.38 15.50 24.66
C ALA A 453 -41.96 15.93 26.08
N ALA A 454 -41.70 14.97 26.98
CA ALA A 454 -41.21 15.27 28.33
C ALA A 454 -39.80 15.91 28.31
N ALA A 455 -38.91 15.45 27.42
CA ALA A 455 -37.59 16.04 27.26
C ALA A 455 -37.66 17.48 26.71
N GLN A 456 -38.55 17.76 25.76
CA GLN A 456 -38.76 19.12 25.23
C GLN A 456 -39.40 20.04 26.26
N ALA A 457 -40.36 19.56 27.07
CA ALA A 457 -40.95 20.33 28.15
C ALA A 457 -39.93 20.70 29.24
N HIS A 458 -39.01 19.78 29.59
CA HIS A 458 -37.94 20.06 30.54
C HIS A 458 -36.95 21.11 30.00
N LEU A 459 -36.64 21.07 28.71
CA LEU A 459 -35.75 22.04 28.05
C LEU A 459 -36.41 23.44 27.96
N ALA A 460 -37.71 23.50 27.68
CA ALA A 460 -38.49 24.74 27.68
C ALA A 460 -38.58 25.37 29.09
N ALA A 461 -38.80 24.55 30.13
CA ALA A 461 -38.80 25.01 31.52
C ALA A 461 -37.44 25.56 31.95
N GLN A 462 -36.33 24.92 31.53
CA GLN A 462 -34.98 25.43 31.78
C GLN A 462 -34.69 26.75 31.06
N ALA A 463 -35.19 26.91 29.83
CA ALA A 463 -35.07 28.16 29.07
C ALA A 463 -35.86 29.30 29.73
N GLN A 464 -37.08 29.04 30.19
CA GLN A 464 -37.90 30.02 30.92
C GLN A 464 -37.27 30.41 32.26
N ALA A 465 -36.71 29.46 33.00
CA ALA A 465 -36.00 29.75 34.26
C ALA A 465 -34.76 30.65 34.02
N LYS A 466 -33.99 30.39 32.95
CA LYS A 466 -32.87 31.26 32.55
C LYS A 466 -33.32 32.65 32.12
N ALA A 467 -34.43 32.76 31.40
CA ALA A 467 -34.99 34.05 30.98
C ALA A 467 -35.49 34.87 32.18
N ALA A 468 -36.16 34.23 33.15
CA ALA A 468 -36.61 34.88 34.38
C ALA A 468 -35.44 35.36 35.25
N ALA A 469 -34.37 34.57 35.36
CA ALA A 469 -33.15 34.96 36.06
C ALA A 469 -32.47 36.17 35.38
N ALA A 470 -32.39 36.18 34.05
CA ALA A 470 -31.84 37.31 33.30
C ALA A 470 -32.67 38.59 33.48
N ALA A 471 -34.00 38.48 33.50
CA ALA A 471 -34.90 39.62 33.74
C ALA A 471 -34.77 40.19 35.16
N GLN A 472 -34.57 39.33 36.17
CA GLN A 472 -34.32 39.79 37.55
C GLN A 472 -32.99 40.52 37.68
N VAL A 473 -31.94 40.06 37.00
CA VAL A 473 -30.62 40.75 36.99
C VAL A 473 -30.73 42.11 36.31
N GLN A 474 -31.47 42.22 35.20
CA GLN A 474 -31.71 43.51 34.54
C GLN A 474 -32.54 44.47 35.39
N ALA A 475 -33.58 43.98 36.08
CA ALA A 475 -34.39 44.80 36.98
C ALA A 475 -33.58 45.30 38.19
N ALA A 476 -32.71 44.46 38.76
CA ALA A 476 -31.82 44.86 39.84
C ALA A 476 -30.78 45.91 39.40
N ALA A 477 -30.24 45.78 38.18
CA ALA A 477 -29.33 46.76 37.60
C ALA A 477 -30.02 48.11 37.33
N GLN A 478 -31.27 48.10 36.86
CA GLN A 478 -32.05 49.33 36.67
C GLN A 478 -32.43 50.00 37.99
N ALA A 479 -32.75 49.22 39.03
CA ALA A 479 -33.02 49.77 40.37
C ALA A 479 -31.77 50.40 40.99
N GLN A 480 -30.58 49.80 40.80
CA GLN A 480 -29.31 50.40 41.23
C GLN A 480 -28.98 51.68 40.46
N ALA A 481 -29.23 51.72 39.14
CA ALA A 481 -29.03 52.92 38.34
C ALA A 481 -29.97 54.07 38.75
N GLN A 482 -31.23 53.77 39.07
CA GLN A 482 -32.18 54.78 39.57
C GLN A 482 -31.83 55.28 40.98
N ALA A 483 -31.32 54.40 41.86
CA ALA A 483 -30.86 54.80 43.18
C ALA A 483 -29.61 55.70 43.13
N GLN A 484 -28.73 55.50 42.15
CA GLN A 484 -27.56 56.36 41.93
C GLN A 484 -27.94 57.74 41.34
N ALA A 485 -28.96 57.79 40.48
CA ALA A 485 -29.47 59.04 39.92
C ALA A 485 -30.24 59.92 40.93
N ALA A 486 -30.82 59.33 41.98
CA ALA A 486 -31.53 60.06 43.04
C ALA A 486 -30.60 60.61 44.15
N ALA A 487 -29.32 60.24 44.13
CA ALA A 487 -28.31 60.67 45.11
C ALA A 487 -27.31 61.70 44.55
N SER A 488 -27.60 62.29 43.38
CA SER A 488 -26.80 63.33 42.71
C SER A 488 -27.49 64.69 42.75
#